data_AF-A0A061IYL5-F1
#
_entry.id   AF-A0A061IYL5-F1
#
_cell.length_a   1.000
_cell.length_b   1.000
_cell.length_c   1.000
_cell.angle_alpha   90.00
_cell.angle_beta   90.00
_cell.angle_gamma   90.00
#
_symmetry.space_group_name_H-M   'P 1'
#
loop_
_entity.id
_entity.type
_entity.pdbx_description
1 polymer ?
#
loop_
_entity_poly.entity_id
_entity_poly.type
_entity_poly.pdbx_seq_one_letter_code
_entity_poly.pdbx_strand_id
1 'polypeptide(L)'
;MSSFNPDAPVFIPTFLRQPAKNAMGAEGRDHASLVPHRGCPLVFLIFGCRGAGKTTQSERLAKEYNLLQISSGNIYLERKQPFVELRKILLEEFGEGKERRFNGVVLDRFVANSEFDAFYIQSVLDAVKLPVPFVFVLAIDPALAAERAGMRGDNKVAYQYWRAIEQKAQAVTGNVVYAPIGCLKTIRVTKEDTAEDVFREIETTIQTQLPVNPESIKLPRAARCEANGMKLIDNYEDYMGIVVDVHAAVGNVSGRKDTAPLSTIGAYLDKEYFSFGHKKLRSLLSTFHVTLKANGQRYLFVKHKCYGYIGFPAAFTHCYDVNNLFEGVEISCEVPPDAQKFITDKKRCDQSVEILFDTELVIHDGNPVFYVLDYLYLGGLEGKQMRFEARLNVLREFFGRLASVTSVIRLKDYVQINMLRTLMPKWEEAKIPIDGLVFQHSDVYKIGRDKFLVKWKPIEHCTVDCRLANGALEGGQWTFELMVTDDVSGNCGFGEIPYEGAHTTIPATVVHENHLCNGIIVELELMRGKEATEGEASPAVTRWSFRGVRNDKSSPNKYSIVKKIVELKHLTLEELVELCEKVPFYGCS
;
A
#
# COMPACT_ATOMS: atom_id res chain seq x y z
N MET A 1 19.68 3.32 -26.52
CA MET A 1 18.28 3.74 -26.82
C MET A 1 17.63 2.62 -27.59
N SER A 2 16.86 1.76 -26.93
CA SER A 2 16.21 0.60 -27.54
C SER A 2 14.88 1.05 -28.14
N SER A 3 14.73 0.86 -29.45
CA SER A 3 13.52 1.13 -30.22
C SER A 3 12.43 0.14 -29.83
N PHE A 4 11.34 0.64 -29.25
CA PHE A 4 10.12 -0.11 -28.94
C PHE A 4 9.68 -0.94 -30.14
N ASN A 5 9.45 -2.24 -29.94
CA ASN A 5 8.94 -3.14 -30.98
C ASN A 5 7.48 -2.76 -31.30
N PRO A 6 7.18 -2.22 -32.50
CA PRO A 6 5.83 -1.81 -32.88
C PRO A 6 4.88 -2.99 -33.13
N ASP A 7 5.42 -4.21 -33.27
CA ASP A 7 4.64 -5.44 -33.47
C ASP A 7 4.26 -6.11 -32.13
N ALA A 8 4.63 -5.51 -31.00
CA ALA A 8 4.21 -5.99 -29.69
C ALA A 8 2.70 -5.74 -29.49
N PRO A 9 1.92 -6.74 -29.04
CA PRO A 9 0.50 -6.56 -28.77
C PRO A 9 0.30 -5.42 -27.76
N VAL A 10 -0.62 -4.51 -28.10
CA VAL A 10 -0.96 -3.33 -27.29
C VAL A 10 -1.28 -3.74 -25.86
N PHE A 11 -0.65 -3.07 -24.89
CA PHE A 11 -0.91 -3.29 -23.48
C PHE A 11 -2.35 -2.88 -23.14
N ILE A 12 -3.20 -3.90 -22.93
CA ILE A 12 -4.48 -3.78 -22.26
C ILE A 12 -4.32 -4.54 -20.94
N PRO A 13 -4.30 -3.87 -19.77
CA PRO A 13 -4.28 -4.52 -18.46
C PRO A 13 -5.28 -5.66 -18.42
N THR A 14 -4.88 -6.83 -17.92
CA THR A 14 -5.67 -8.07 -18.02
C THR A 14 -7.05 -7.96 -17.36
N PHE A 15 -7.17 -7.15 -16.31
CA PHE A 15 -8.44 -6.86 -15.62
C PHE A 15 -9.39 -5.93 -16.40
N LEU A 16 -8.95 -5.36 -17.52
CA LEU A 16 -9.77 -4.60 -18.47
C LEU A 16 -10.25 -5.45 -19.67
N ARG A 17 -9.96 -6.75 -19.69
CA ARG A 17 -10.41 -7.66 -20.76
C ARG A 17 -11.69 -8.36 -20.34
N GLN A 18 -12.76 -8.21 -21.12
CA GLN A 18 -13.97 -8.99 -20.91
C GLN A 18 -13.71 -10.48 -21.22
N PRO A 19 -14.34 -11.43 -20.50
CA PRO A 19 -14.47 -12.80 -20.98
C PRO A 19 -15.32 -12.76 -22.25
N ALA A 20 -14.82 -13.36 -23.34
CA ALA A 20 -15.62 -13.54 -24.56
C ALA A 20 -16.88 -14.36 -24.22
N LYS A 21 -18.04 -13.71 -24.19
CA LYS A 21 -19.34 -14.39 -24.18
C LYS A 21 -19.85 -14.44 -25.61
N ASN A 22 -20.07 -15.67 -26.07
CA ASN A 22 -20.69 -16.00 -27.34
C ASN A 22 -22.00 -15.23 -27.52
N ALA A 23 -22.09 -14.51 -28.65
CA ALA A 23 -23.32 -13.89 -29.10
C ALA A 23 -24.25 -14.94 -29.73
N MET A 24 -25.52 -14.94 -29.35
CA MET A 24 -26.64 -15.34 -30.22
C MET A 24 -27.99 -14.82 -29.70
N GLY A 25 -28.68 -14.04 -30.55
CA GLY A 25 -30.13 -13.79 -30.58
C GLY A 25 -30.73 -12.91 -29.46
N ALA A 26 -31.68 -12.00 -29.69
CA ALA A 26 -32.51 -11.71 -30.85
C ALA A 26 -33.07 -10.27 -30.75
N GLU A 27 -33.38 -9.71 -31.91
CA GLU A 27 -33.99 -8.38 -32.08
C GLU A 27 -35.43 -8.32 -31.56
N GLY A 28 -35.80 -7.15 -31.03
CA GLY A 28 -37.16 -6.78 -30.70
C GLY A 28 -37.24 -5.29 -30.41
N ARG A 29 -37.53 -4.49 -31.45
CA ARG A 29 -37.80 -3.05 -31.35
C ARG A 29 -39.08 -2.82 -30.57
N ASP A 30 -39.05 -1.88 -29.63
CA ASP A 30 -40.15 -0.94 -29.42
C ASP A 30 -39.61 0.37 -28.83
N HIS A 31 -39.81 1.46 -29.58
CA HIS A 31 -39.51 2.82 -29.17
C HIS A 31 -40.55 3.28 -28.14
N ALA A 32 -40.22 3.15 -26.86
CA ALA A 32 -40.87 3.88 -25.79
C ALA A 32 -39.84 4.77 -25.10
N SER A 33 -40.05 6.08 -25.21
CA SER A 33 -39.34 7.12 -24.45
C SER A 33 -39.50 6.86 -22.95
N LEU A 34 -38.51 6.19 -22.35
CA LEU A 34 -38.43 5.95 -20.91
C LEU A 34 -37.24 6.75 -20.39
N VAL A 35 -37.52 7.93 -19.85
CA VAL A 35 -36.66 8.56 -18.86
C VAL A 35 -37.07 7.94 -17.52
N PRO A 36 -36.31 7.01 -16.92
CA PRO A 36 -36.66 6.51 -15.60
C PRO A 36 -36.01 7.39 -14.52
N HIS A 37 -36.69 7.49 -13.38
CA HIS A 37 -36.20 8.01 -12.08
C HIS A 37 -36.42 9.50 -11.77
N ARG A 38 -37.67 9.95 -11.69
CA ARG A 38 -38.06 11.19 -10.98
C ARG A 38 -38.12 11.06 -9.43
N GLY A 39 -37.49 10.04 -8.83
CA GLY A 39 -37.61 9.75 -7.39
C GLY A 39 -36.30 9.54 -6.63
N CYS A 40 -35.27 8.96 -7.25
CA CYS A 40 -34.02 8.63 -6.58
C CYS A 40 -32.88 9.59 -6.96
N PRO A 41 -32.04 10.02 -6.00
CA PRO A 41 -30.81 10.73 -6.30
C PRO A 41 -29.87 9.99 -7.26
N LEU A 42 -29.22 10.72 -8.15
CA LEU A 42 -28.13 10.20 -8.99
C LEU A 42 -26.77 10.55 -8.38
N VAL A 43 -25.88 9.58 -8.27
CA VAL A 43 -24.52 9.80 -7.79
C VAL A 43 -23.56 9.19 -8.79
N PHE A 44 -22.72 10.01 -9.41
CA PHE A 44 -21.71 9.55 -10.35
C PHE A 44 -20.30 9.82 -9.84
N LEU A 45 -19.37 8.91 -10.12
CA LEU A 45 -17.94 9.08 -9.86
C LEU A 45 -17.17 8.79 -11.15
N ILE A 46 -16.26 9.70 -11.54
CA ILE A 46 -15.51 9.55 -12.78
C ILE A 46 -14.04 9.24 -12.52
N PHE A 47 -13.58 8.13 -13.08
CA PHE A 47 -12.20 7.64 -13.06
C PHE A 47 -11.55 7.75 -14.43
N GLY A 48 -10.21 7.70 -14.45
CA GLY A 48 -9.40 7.74 -15.67
C GLY A 48 -8.13 8.55 -15.47
N CYS A 49 -7.17 8.42 -16.38
CA CYS A 49 -5.93 9.17 -16.32
C CYS A 49 -6.13 10.66 -16.68
N ARG A 50 -5.07 11.47 -16.59
CA ARG A 50 -5.11 12.82 -17.17
C ARG A 50 -5.19 12.71 -18.70
N GLY A 51 -5.90 13.65 -19.34
CA GLY A 51 -6.16 13.59 -20.78
C GLY A 51 -7.36 12.72 -21.18
N ALA A 52 -7.91 11.90 -20.27
CA ALA A 52 -9.08 11.05 -20.54
C ALA A 52 -10.41 11.82 -20.68
N GLY A 53 -10.47 13.08 -20.26
CA GLY A 53 -11.67 13.91 -20.38
C GLY A 53 -12.60 13.90 -19.15
N LYS A 54 -12.16 13.38 -17.99
CA LYS A 54 -12.97 13.27 -16.77
C LYS A 54 -13.76 14.52 -16.41
N THR A 55 -13.06 15.65 -16.25
CA THR A 55 -13.68 16.92 -15.84
C THR A 55 -14.70 17.42 -16.86
N THR A 56 -14.41 17.27 -18.15
CA THR A 56 -15.34 17.60 -19.24
C THR A 56 -16.60 16.74 -19.19
N GLN A 57 -16.47 15.44 -18.94
CA GLN A 57 -17.62 14.55 -18.80
C GLN A 57 -18.42 14.81 -17.52
N SER A 58 -17.76 15.19 -16.41
CA SER A 58 -18.47 15.57 -15.19
C SER A 58 -19.28 16.86 -15.35
N GLU A 59 -18.75 17.86 -16.06
CA GLU A 59 -19.47 19.12 -16.35
C GLU A 59 -20.72 18.85 -17.21
N ARG A 60 -20.59 17.98 -18.22
CA ARG A 60 -21.69 17.57 -19.09
C ARG A 60 -22.76 16.81 -18.32
N LEU A 61 -22.39 15.84 -17.48
CA LEU A 61 -23.32 15.11 -16.62
C LEU A 61 -24.06 16.05 -15.64
N ALA A 62 -23.32 16.99 -15.04
CA ALA A 62 -23.90 17.98 -14.13
C ALA A 62 -24.97 18.83 -14.81
N LYS A 63 -24.70 19.28 -16.04
CA LYS A 63 -25.64 20.08 -16.82
C LYS A 63 -26.87 19.27 -17.28
N GLU A 64 -26.65 18.09 -17.85
CA GLU A 64 -27.71 17.27 -18.45
C GLU A 64 -28.70 16.74 -17.39
N TYR A 65 -28.18 16.27 -16.26
CA TYR A 65 -28.99 15.66 -15.21
C TYR A 65 -29.28 16.60 -14.03
N ASN A 66 -28.89 17.88 -14.10
CA ASN A 66 -28.96 18.86 -13.00
C ASN A 66 -28.32 18.32 -11.69
N LEU A 67 -27.03 17.98 -11.76
CA LEU A 67 -26.25 17.46 -10.63
C LEU A 67 -25.28 18.52 -10.11
N LEU A 68 -25.00 18.46 -8.82
CA LEU A 68 -23.92 19.23 -8.22
C LEU A 68 -22.57 18.59 -8.58
N GLN A 69 -21.75 19.32 -9.35
CA GLN A 69 -20.39 18.88 -9.66
C GLN A 69 -19.44 19.26 -8.53
N ILE A 70 -18.70 18.27 -8.01
CA ILE A 70 -17.68 18.49 -6.99
C ILE A 70 -16.38 17.86 -7.47
N SER A 71 -15.29 18.62 -7.44
CA SER A 71 -13.96 18.17 -7.85
C SER A 71 -12.98 18.31 -6.71
N SER A 72 -12.36 17.19 -6.30
CA SER A 72 -11.33 17.21 -5.26
C SER A 72 -10.10 18.01 -5.70
N GLY A 73 -9.84 18.11 -7.01
CA GLY A 73 -8.73 18.87 -7.57
C GLY A 73 -8.76 20.35 -7.18
N ASN A 74 -9.95 20.96 -7.16
CA ASN A 74 -10.13 22.35 -6.71
C ASN A 74 -9.91 22.47 -5.19
N ILE A 75 -10.41 21.50 -4.42
CA ILE A 75 -10.27 21.47 -2.96
C ILE A 75 -8.80 21.37 -2.54
N TYR A 76 -8.00 20.55 -3.24
CA TYR A 76 -6.56 20.45 -3.02
C TYR A 76 -5.82 21.76 -3.32
N LEU A 77 -6.23 22.52 -4.35
CA LEU A 77 -5.63 23.82 -4.67
C LEU A 77 -5.85 24.84 -3.54
N GLU A 78 -6.98 24.74 -2.84
CA GLU A 78 -7.31 25.55 -1.66
C GLU A 78 -6.63 25.04 -0.36
N ARG A 79 -5.84 23.97 -0.44
CA ARG A 79 -5.18 23.32 0.71
C ARG A 79 -6.16 22.81 1.78
N LYS A 80 -7.36 22.45 1.37
CA LYS A 80 -8.41 21.88 2.23
C LYS A 80 -8.37 20.35 2.17
N GLN A 81 -9.04 19.72 3.14
CA GLN A 81 -9.22 18.27 3.19
C GLN A 81 -10.44 17.87 2.33
N PRO A 82 -10.28 16.99 1.33
CA PRO A 82 -11.31 16.71 0.33
C PRO A 82 -12.60 16.17 0.92
N PHE A 83 -12.51 15.18 1.82
CA PHE A 83 -13.70 14.52 2.37
C PHE A 83 -14.42 15.39 3.41
N VAL A 84 -13.70 16.23 4.15
CA VAL A 84 -14.28 17.22 5.08
C VAL A 84 -15.08 18.26 4.30
N GLU A 85 -14.49 18.80 3.23
CA GLU A 85 -15.17 19.79 2.40
C GLU A 85 -16.34 19.17 1.62
N LEU A 86 -16.20 17.94 1.12
CA LEU A 86 -17.30 17.20 0.52
C LEU A 86 -18.47 17.07 1.50
N ARG A 87 -18.21 16.66 2.74
CA ARG A 87 -19.24 16.52 3.78
C ARG A 87 -19.98 17.82 4.03
N LYS A 88 -19.24 18.91 4.17
CA LYS A 88 -19.80 20.25 4.35
C LYS A 88 -20.72 20.63 3.19
N ILE A 89 -20.23 20.52 1.95
CA ILE A 89 -21.00 20.88 0.74
C ILE A 89 -22.28 20.04 0.65
N LEU A 90 -22.20 18.73 0.91
CA LEU A 90 -23.38 17.86 0.83
C LEU A 90 -24.41 18.18 1.92
N LEU A 91 -23.98 18.48 3.15
CA LEU A 91 -24.91 18.87 4.22
C LEU A 91 -25.61 20.20 3.92
N GLU A 92 -24.92 21.14 3.26
CA GLU A 92 -25.51 22.43 2.86
C GLU A 92 -26.60 22.26 1.79
N GLU A 93 -26.39 21.38 0.81
CA GLU A 93 -27.27 21.20 -0.36
C GLU A 93 -28.30 20.07 -0.23
N PHE A 94 -28.02 19.02 0.56
CA PHE A 94 -28.85 17.82 0.71
C PHE A 94 -29.23 17.50 2.17
N GLY A 95 -28.86 18.35 3.14
CA GLY A 95 -29.18 18.15 4.56
C GLY A 95 -30.69 18.16 4.86
N GLU A 96 -31.07 17.63 6.03
CA GLU A 96 -32.48 17.56 6.44
C GLU A 96 -33.13 18.96 6.52
N GLY A 97 -34.33 19.09 5.96
CA GLY A 97 -35.08 20.35 5.94
C GLY A 97 -34.65 21.36 4.86
N LYS A 98 -33.72 21.00 3.97
CA LYS A 98 -33.33 21.84 2.82
C LYS A 98 -34.17 21.51 1.58
N GLU A 99 -34.52 22.54 0.80
CA GLU A 99 -35.10 22.34 -0.53
C GLU A 99 -34.02 21.83 -1.49
N ARG A 100 -34.32 20.72 -2.15
CA ARG A 100 -33.36 20.03 -3.00
C ARG A 100 -33.24 20.72 -4.36
N ARG A 101 -32.12 21.43 -4.55
CA ARG A 101 -31.81 22.16 -5.80
C ARG A 101 -31.28 21.25 -6.92
N PHE A 102 -30.61 20.18 -6.53
CA PHE A 102 -29.93 19.26 -7.45
C PHE A 102 -30.54 17.86 -7.38
N ASN A 103 -30.58 17.19 -8.54
CA ASN A 103 -31.06 15.82 -8.63
C ASN A 103 -30.06 14.82 -8.02
N GLY A 104 -28.83 15.26 -7.73
CA GLY A 104 -27.80 14.45 -7.12
C GLY A 104 -26.42 15.06 -7.34
N VAL A 105 -25.37 14.24 -7.39
CA VAL A 105 -23.98 14.72 -7.44
C VAL A 105 -23.13 13.97 -8.46
N VAL A 106 -22.12 14.65 -8.99
CA VAL A 106 -21.04 14.04 -9.78
C VAL A 106 -19.70 14.41 -9.17
N LEU A 107 -18.92 13.39 -8.84
CA LEU A 107 -17.65 13.49 -8.15
C LEU A 107 -16.49 13.29 -9.12
N ASP A 108 -15.56 14.25 -9.18
CA ASP A 108 -14.32 14.19 -9.97
C ASP A 108 -13.10 14.06 -9.04
N ARG A 109 -12.29 13.02 -9.25
CA ARG A 109 -10.97 12.77 -8.59
C ARG A 109 -10.98 12.52 -7.08
N PHE A 110 -12.09 12.10 -6.48
CA PHE A 110 -12.14 11.88 -5.02
C PHE A 110 -11.40 10.62 -4.52
N VAL A 111 -11.06 9.69 -5.40
CA VAL A 111 -10.20 8.53 -5.08
C VAL A 111 -8.78 8.86 -5.54
N ALA A 112 -7.89 9.10 -4.59
CA ALA A 112 -6.57 9.65 -4.83
C ALA A 112 -5.45 8.88 -4.12
N ASN A 113 -5.71 8.29 -2.95
CA ASN A 113 -4.69 7.68 -2.11
C ASN A 113 -4.82 6.15 -2.06
N SER A 114 -6.03 5.64 -1.84
CA SER A 114 -6.29 4.20 -1.74
C SER A 114 -7.75 3.84 -1.97
N GLU A 115 -8.03 2.54 -2.03
CA GLU A 115 -9.38 1.97 -2.08
C GLU A 115 -10.28 2.39 -0.91
N PHE A 116 -9.67 2.76 0.22
CA PHE A 116 -10.41 3.20 1.40
C PHE A 116 -11.08 4.57 1.22
N ASP A 117 -10.62 5.36 0.25
CA ASP A 117 -11.27 6.62 -0.14
C ASP A 117 -12.75 6.40 -0.52
N ALA A 118 -13.10 5.22 -1.08
CA ALA A 118 -14.49 4.90 -1.38
C ALA A 118 -15.38 4.77 -0.13
N PHE A 119 -14.85 4.27 0.99
CA PHE A 119 -15.60 4.20 2.25
C PHE A 119 -15.78 5.59 2.88
N TYR A 120 -14.78 6.46 2.77
CA TYR A 120 -14.92 7.86 3.19
C TYR A 120 -15.95 8.62 2.35
N ILE A 121 -15.94 8.42 1.02
CA ILE A 121 -16.98 8.96 0.12
C ILE A 121 -18.35 8.42 0.54
N GLN A 122 -18.48 7.11 0.74
CA GLN A 122 -19.77 6.50 1.09
C GLN A 122 -20.30 6.99 2.44
N SER A 123 -19.45 7.08 3.46
CA SER A 123 -19.83 7.61 4.79
C SER A 123 -20.39 9.03 4.70
N VAL A 124 -19.81 9.86 3.83
CA VAL A 124 -20.28 11.23 3.57
C VAL A 124 -21.60 11.25 2.80
N LEU A 125 -21.80 10.37 1.82
CA LEU A 125 -23.06 10.22 1.09
C LEU A 125 -24.20 9.69 1.98
N ASP A 126 -23.90 8.69 2.82
CA ASP A 126 -24.86 8.09 3.76
C ASP A 126 -25.40 9.13 4.74
N ALA A 127 -24.57 10.08 5.19
CA ALA A 127 -24.96 11.16 6.08
C ALA A 127 -26.07 12.07 5.52
N VAL A 128 -26.23 12.12 4.19
CA VAL A 128 -27.29 12.87 3.48
C VAL A 128 -28.23 11.96 2.67
N LYS A 129 -28.23 10.64 2.97
CA LYS A 129 -29.09 9.64 2.33
C LYS A 129 -28.95 9.58 0.80
N LEU A 130 -27.74 9.78 0.28
CA LEU A 130 -27.41 9.60 -1.14
C LEU A 130 -26.91 8.16 -1.40
N PRO A 131 -27.24 7.55 -2.55
CA PRO A 131 -26.88 6.17 -2.85
C PRO A 131 -25.40 5.99 -3.19
N VAL A 132 -24.98 4.73 -3.28
CA VAL A 132 -23.64 4.35 -3.76
C VAL A 132 -23.37 4.93 -5.16
N PRO A 133 -22.18 5.50 -5.42
CA PRO A 133 -21.84 6.04 -6.74
C PRO A 133 -21.88 4.98 -7.85
N PHE A 134 -22.46 5.36 -8.98
CA PHE A 134 -22.24 4.67 -10.26
C PHE A 134 -20.99 5.22 -10.94
N VAL A 135 -20.03 4.36 -11.22
CA VAL A 135 -18.65 4.74 -11.54
C VAL A 135 -18.35 4.53 -13.01
N PHE A 136 -17.89 5.60 -13.67
CA PHE A 136 -17.42 5.56 -15.05
C PHE A 136 -15.90 5.64 -15.10
N VAL A 137 -15.26 4.63 -15.69
CA VAL A 137 -13.82 4.63 -16.00
C VAL A 137 -13.64 5.01 -17.46
N LEU A 138 -13.03 6.17 -17.70
CA LEU A 138 -12.63 6.58 -19.05
C LEU A 138 -11.28 5.91 -19.38
N ALA A 139 -11.34 4.77 -20.07
CA ALA A 139 -10.19 3.99 -20.47
C ALA A 139 -9.65 4.51 -21.80
N ILE A 140 -8.49 5.16 -21.76
CA ILE A 140 -7.82 5.76 -22.91
C ILE A 140 -6.42 5.16 -23.06
N ASP A 141 -5.93 5.08 -24.29
CA ASP A 141 -4.54 4.72 -24.55
C ASP A 141 -3.58 5.68 -23.81
N PRO A 142 -2.56 5.18 -23.08
CA PRO A 142 -1.66 6.03 -22.30
C PRO A 142 -0.88 7.05 -23.14
N ALA A 143 -0.49 6.72 -24.37
CA ALA A 143 0.24 7.63 -25.25
C ALA A 143 -0.68 8.76 -25.72
N LEU A 144 -1.89 8.43 -26.15
CA LEU A 144 -2.92 9.41 -26.51
C LEU A 144 -3.29 10.31 -25.32
N ALA A 145 -3.41 9.74 -24.12
CA ALA A 145 -3.69 10.49 -22.91
C ALA A 145 -2.58 11.48 -22.56
N ALA A 146 -1.32 11.06 -22.71
CA ALA A 146 -0.15 11.90 -22.50
C ALA A 146 -0.05 13.02 -23.54
N GLU A 147 -0.37 12.75 -24.80
CA GLU A 147 -0.46 13.74 -25.88
C GLU A 147 -1.52 14.81 -25.55
N ARG A 148 -2.75 14.37 -25.22
CA ARG A 148 -3.86 15.26 -24.82
C ARG A 148 -3.54 16.09 -23.59
N ALA A 149 -2.85 15.51 -22.60
CA ALA A 149 -2.38 16.23 -21.42
C ALA A 149 -1.25 17.22 -21.75
N GLY A 150 -0.34 16.85 -22.66
CA GLY A 150 0.75 17.70 -23.12
C GLY A 150 0.25 18.97 -23.79
N MET A 151 -0.74 18.86 -24.69
CA MET A 151 -1.36 20.00 -25.37
C MET A 151 -1.96 21.05 -24.41
N ARG A 152 -2.34 20.65 -23.19
CA ARG A 152 -2.91 21.54 -22.16
C ARG A 152 -1.86 22.13 -21.21
N GLY A 153 -0.58 21.86 -21.42
CA GLY A 153 0.48 22.24 -20.48
C GLY A 153 0.42 21.49 -19.15
N ASP A 154 -0.31 20.37 -19.10
CA ASP A 154 -0.58 19.61 -17.89
C ASP A 154 0.49 18.55 -17.61
N ASN A 155 1.50 18.35 -18.46
CA ASN A 155 2.59 17.39 -18.24
C ASN A 155 3.73 17.96 -17.40
N LYS A 156 3.41 18.25 -16.13
CA LYS A 156 4.41 18.64 -15.12
C LYS A 156 5.03 17.40 -14.47
N VAL A 157 6.34 17.22 -14.66
CA VAL A 157 7.12 16.08 -14.11
C VAL A 157 6.95 15.93 -12.60
N ALA A 158 6.93 17.05 -11.86
CA ALA A 158 6.78 17.08 -10.41
C ALA A 158 5.51 16.38 -9.87
N TYR A 159 4.46 16.21 -10.70
CA TYR A 159 3.19 15.59 -10.28
C TYR A 159 2.99 14.17 -10.82
N GLN A 160 3.96 13.59 -11.54
CA GLN A 160 3.82 12.24 -12.10
C GLN A 160 3.64 11.18 -11.02
N TYR A 161 4.36 11.29 -9.90
CA TYR A 161 4.21 10.39 -8.74
C TYR A 161 2.77 10.31 -8.23
N TRP A 162 2.18 11.46 -7.90
CA TRP A 162 0.83 11.55 -7.38
C TRP A 162 -0.22 11.05 -8.38
N ARG A 163 0.00 11.26 -9.68
CA ARG A 163 -0.88 10.73 -10.73
C ARG A 163 -0.85 9.20 -10.81
N ALA A 164 0.33 8.60 -10.65
CA ALA A 164 0.45 7.14 -10.64
C ALA A 164 -0.25 6.54 -9.41
N ILE A 165 -0.14 7.19 -8.25
CA ILE A 165 -0.89 6.80 -7.04
C ILE A 165 -2.40 6.93 -7.28
N GLU A 166 -2.87 8.07 -7.79
CA GLU A 166 -4.28 8.31 -8.10
C GLU A 166 -4.84 7.23 -9.06
N GLN A 167 -4.14 6.95 -10.15
CA GLN A 167 -4.55 5.94 -11.13
C GLN A 167 -4.59 4.54 -10.52
N LYS A 168 -3.61 4.19 -9.68
CA LYS A 168 -3.59 2.92 -8.96
C LYS A 168 -4.79 2.83 -8.03
N ALA A 169 -5.02 3.85 -7.20
CA ALA A 169 -6.15 3.89 -6.29
C ALA A 169 -7.46 3.71 -7.06
N GLN A 170 -7.70 4.49 -8.13
CA GLN A 170 -8.90 4.36 -8.96
C GLN A 170 -9.08 2.96 -9.57
N ALA A 171 -8.00 2.35 -10.07
CA ALA A 171 -8.06 1.01 -10.63
C ALA A 171 -8.41 -0.05 -9.57
N VAL A 172 -7.75 -0.01 -8.41
CA VAL A 172 -8.01 -0.93 -7.29
C VAL A 172 -9.43 -0.71 -6.78
N THR A 173 -9.84 0.52 -6.51
CA THR A 173 -11.20 0.85 -6.06
C THR A 173 -12.25 0.40 -7.05
N GLY A 174 -12.06 0.68 -8.34
CA GLY A 174 -12.98 0.24 -9.38
C GLY A 174 -13.23 -1.27 -9.31
N ASN A 175 -12.15 -2.05 -9.26
CA ASN A 175 -12.22 -3.51 -9.33
C ASN A 175 -12.64 -4.19 -8.03
N VAL A 176 -12.14 -3.72 -6.88
CA VAL A 176 -12.35 -4.37 -5.57
C VAL A 176 -13.63 -3.88 -4.91
N VAL A 177 -14.02 -2.62 -5.14
CA VAL A 177 -15.17 -1.99 -4.47
C VAL A 177 -16.40 -1.93 -5.38
N TYR A 178 -16.29 -1.35 -6.57
CA TYR A 178 -17.46 -1.01 -7.39
C TYR A 178 -17.87 -2.09 -8.41
N ALA A 179 -16.93 -2.85 -8.96
CA ALA A 179 -17.23 -3.92 -9.91
C ALA A 179 -18.06 -5.08 -9.31
N PRO A 180 -17.76 -5.58 -8.09
CA PRO A 180 -18.51 -6.71 -7.51
C PRO A 180 -19.98 -6.40 -7.23
N ILE A 181 -20.31 -5.11 -7.09
CA ILE A 181 -21.67 -4.62 -6.83
C ILE A 181 -22.36 -4.09 -8.09
N GLY A 182 -21.75 -4.27 -9.27
CA GLY A 182 -22.34 -3.89 -10.56
C GLY A 182 -22.34 -2.38 -10.86
N CYS A 183 -21.66 -1.57 -10.05
CA CYS A 183 -21.63 -0.11 -10.18
C CYS A 183 -20.45 0.41 -11.03
N LEU A 184 -19.60 -0.45 -11.57
CA LEU A 184 -18.47 -0.04 -12.42
C LEU A 184 -18.81 -0.19 -13.92
N LYS A 185 -18.58 0.87 -14.70
CA LYS A 185 -18.63 0.84 -16.16
C LYS A 185 -17.38 1.45 -16.77
N THR A 186 -16.85 0.79 -17.79
CA THR A 186 -15.67 1.26 -18.51
C THR A 186 -16.09 1.73 -19.88
N ILE A 187 -15.66 2.93 -20.25
CA ILE A 187 -15.91 3.56 -21.53
C ILE A 187 -14.58 3.71 -22.22
N ARG A 188 -14.48 3.14 -23.42
CA ARG A 188 -13.24 3.16 -24.19
C ARG A 188 -13.16 4.46 -24.98
N VAL A 189 -12.07 5.20 -24.80
CA VAL A 189 -11.81 6.45 -25.51
C VAL A 189 -10.71 6.21 -26.53
N THR A 190 -11.07 6.35 -27.80
CA THR A 190 -10.18 6.24 -28.96
C THR A 190 -9.70 7.63 -29.41
N LYS A 191 -8.85 7.66 -30.44
CA LYS A 191 -8.30 8.91 -30.97
C LYS A 191 -9.36 9.69 -31.73
N GLU A 192 -10.25 8.97 -32.40
CA GLU A 192 -11.32 9.46 -33.26
C GLU A 192 -12.51 9.99 -32.44
N ASP A 193 -12.70 9.48 -31.22
CA ASP A 193 -13.81 9.88 -30.37
C ASP A 193 -13.72 11.35 -29.95
N THR A 194 -14.80 12.09 -30.22
CA THR A 194 -15.00 13.42 -29.67
C THR A 194 -15.50 13.34 -28.23
N ALA A 195 -15.47 14.47 -27.51
CA ALA A 195 -16.07 14.54 -26.17
C ALA A 195 -17.58 14.24 -26.18
N GLU A 196 -18.26 14.46 -27.31
CA GLU A 196 -19.69 14.17 -27.49
C GLU A 196 -19.95 12.67 -27.64
N ASP A 197 -19.09 11.96 -28.37
CA ASP A 197 -19.24 10.52 -28.59
C ASP A 197 -19.10 9.75 -27.28
N VAL A 198 -18.09 10.11 -26.49
CA VAL A 198 -17.89 9.57 -25.13
C VAL A 198 -19.10 9.88 -24.24
N PHE A 199 -19.65 11.09 -24.32
CA PHE A 199 -20.82 11.47 -23.52
C PHE A 199 -22.08 10.68 -23.91
N ARG A 200 -22.29 10.45 -25.21
CA ARG A 200 -23.40 9.63 -25.73
C ARG A 200 -23.33 8.18 -25.24
N GLU A 201 -22.13 7.61 -25.15
CA GLU A 201 -21.93 6.27 -24.57
C GLU A 201 -22.24 6.25 -23.07
N ILE A 202 -21.83 7.28 -22.32
CA ILE A 202 -22.22 7.46 -20.91
C ILE A 202 -23.75 7.49 -20.79
N GLU A 203 -24.41 8.34 -21.57
CA GLU A 203 -25.87 8.51 -21.55
C GLU A 203 -26.60 7.20 -21.85
N THR A 204 -26.16 6.49 -22.89
CA THR A 204 -26.70 5.17 -23.26
C THR A 204 -26.54 4.17 -22.12
N THR A 205 -25.40 4.21 -21.43
CA THR A 205 -25.13 3.33 -20.28
C THR A 205 -26.03 3.69 -19.09
N ILE A 206 -26.25 4.97 -18.82
CA ILE A 206 -27.16 5.44 -17.76
C ILE A 206 -28.58 4.94 -18.05
N GLN A 207 -29.05 5.06 -19.29
CA GLN A 207 -30.40 4.65 -19.69
C GLN A 207 -30.62 3.13 -19.61
N THR A 208 -29.56 2.32 -19.83
CA THR A 208 -29.69 0.86 -19.97
C THR A 208 -29.22 0.06 -18.75
N GLN A 209 -28.32 0.63 -17.93
CA GLN A 209 -27.58 -0.13 -16.91
C GLN A 209 -27.58 0.50 -15.52
N LEU A 210 -28.32 1.60 -15.31
CA LEU A 210 -28.56 2.10 -13.96
C LEU A 210 -29.29 1.04 -13.11
N PRO A 211 -28.91 0.85 -11.84
CA PRO A 211 -29.61 -0.06 -10.96
C PRO A 211 -31.05 0.36 -10.74
N VAL A 212 -31.98 -0.60 -10.81
CA VAL A 212 -33.42 -0.35 -10.57
C VAL A 212 -33.69 0.11 -9.14
N ASN A 213 -32.90 -0.38 -8.16
CA ASN A 213 -32.99 0.01 -6.75
C ASN A 213 -31.61 0.35 -6.16
N PRO A 214 -31.11 1.57 -6.36
CA PRO A 214 -29.77 1.97 -5.94
C PRO A 214 -29.62 2.03 -4.40
N GLU A 215 -30.70 2.21 -3.64
CA GLU A 215 -30.68 2.25 -2.17
C GLU A 215 -30.37 0.90 -1.52
N SER A 216 -30.64 -0.20 -2.25
CA SER A 216 -30.33 -1.56 -1.76
C SER A 216 -28.86 -1.94 -1.88
N ILE A 217 -28.08 -1.18 -2.66
CA ILE A 217 -26.67 -1.47 -2.93
C ILE A 217 -25.83 -0.95 -1.77
N LYS A 218 -24.89 -1.79 -1.30
CA LYS A 218 -23.90 -1.43 -0.28
C LYS A 218 -22.51 -1.80 -0.75
N LEU A 219 -21.51 -1.05 -0.29
CA LEU A 219 -20.13 -1.39 -0.57
C LEU A 219 -19.77 -2.79 -0.01
N PRO A 220 -18.94 -3.57 -0.71
CA PRO A 220 -18.63 -4.93 -0.33
C PRO A 220 -17.81 -4.96 0.97
N ARG A 221 -18.22 -5.80 1.94
CA ARG A 221 -17.48 -5.98 3.21
C ARG A 221 -16.06 -6.50 3.00
N ALA A 222 -15.85 -7.36 2.01
CA ALA A 222 -14.53 -7.91 1.70
C ALA A 222 -13.50 -6.82 1.34
N ALA A 223 -13.93 -5.72 0.73
CA ALA A 223 -13.04 -4.61 0.37
C ALA A 223 -12.60 -3.75 1.56
N ARG A 224 -13.19 -3.95 2.75
CA ARG A 224 -12.76 -3.28 3.99
C ARG A 224 -11.49 -3.91 4.58
N CYS A 225 -11.09 -5.09 4.09
CA CYS A 225 -9.94 -5.84 4.59
C CYS A 225 -9.95 -6.03 6.12
N GLU A 226 -11.14 -6.15 6.71
CA GLU A 226 -11.32 -6.37 8.15
C GLU A 226 -10.98 -7.83 8.50
N ALA A 227 -10.09 -8.02 9.47
CA ALA A 227 -9.94 -9.32 10.14
C ALA A 227 -10.95 -9.45 11.29
N ASN A 228 -11.08 -10.65 11.85
CA ASN A 228 -11.97 -10.89 12.99
C ASN A 228 -11.67 -9.90 14.13
N GLY A 229 -12.71 -9.26 14.70
CA GLY A 229 -12.57 -8.27 15.77
C GLY A 229 -12.00 -6.91 15.38
N MET A 230 -11.71 -6.67 14.10
CA MET A 230 -11.28 -5.36 13.57
C MET A 230 -12.43 -4.70 12.81
N LYS A 231 -12.62 -3.39 12.98
CA LYS A 231 -13.63 -2.60 12.28
C LYS A 231 -13.01 -1.35 11.67
N LEU A 232 -13.23 -1.10 10.39
CA LEU A 232 -12.73 0.10 9.71
C LEU A 232 -13.36 1.36 10.32
N ILE A 233 -12.54 2.36 10.62
CA ILE A 233 -13.00 3.71 10.95
C ILE A 233 -13.27 4.44 9.62
N ASP A 234 -14.54 4.46 9.21
CA ASP A 234 -15.00 5.01 7.93
C ASP A 234 -15.42 6.49 8.00
N ASN A 235 -15.36 7.11 9.18
CA ASN A 235 -15.42 8.56 9.31
C ASN A 235 -14.02 9.18 9.11
N TYR A 236 -13.86 9.96 8.05
CA TYR A 236 -12.59 10.59 7.70
C TYR A 236 -12.13 11.63 8.73
N GLU A 237 -13.05 12.35 9.37
CA GLU A 237 -12.69 13.37 10.37
C GLU A 237 -12.11 12.72 11.63
N ASP A 238 -12.71 11.62 12.10
CA ASP A 238 -12.19 10.82 13.20
C ASP A 238 -10.80 10.26 12.84
N TYR A 239 -10.67 9.64 11.66
CA TYR A 239 -9.39 9.14 11.16
C TYR A 239 -8.30 10.22 11.17
N MET A 240 -8.59 11.40 10.61
CA MET A 240 -7.63 12.51 10.55
C MET A 240 -7.31 13.09 11.92
N GLY A 241 -8.29 13.14 12.83
CA GLY A 241 -8.07 13.52 14.23
C GLY A 241 -7.06 12.59 14.90
N ILE A 242 -7.26 11.28 14.78
CA ILE A 242 -6.35 10.28 15.34
C ILE A 242 -4.96 10.37 14.69
N VAL A 243 -4.87 10.56 13.37
CA VAL A 243 -3.58 10.76 12.66
C VAL A 243 -2.82 11.97 13.21
N VAL A 244 -3.51 13.08 13.47
CA VAL A 244 -2.90 14.28 14.07
C VAL A 244 -2.35 13.97 15.46
N ASP A 245 -3.10 13.25 16.27
CA ASP A 245 -2.73 12.90 17.64
C ASP A 245 -1.55 11.90 17.70
N VAL A 246 -1.54 10.90 16.81
CA VAL A 246 -0.40 9.97 16.64
C VAL A 246 0.88 10.72 16.29
N HIS A 247 0.80 11.69 15.37
CA HIS A 247 1.96 12.48 15.01
C HIS A 247 2.38 13.46 16.11
N ALA A 248 1.44 14.03 16.85
CA ALA A 248 1.74 14.86 18.01
C ALA A 248 2.48 14.06 19.10
N ALA A 249 2.11 12.79 19.31
CA ALA A 249 2.75 11.91 20.29
C ALA A 249 4.24 11.65 20.01
N VAL A 250 4.64 11.63 18.74
CA VAL A 250 6.05 11.50 18.32
C VAL A 250 6.76 12.84 18.11
N GLY A 251 6.14 13.94 18.55
CA GLY A 251 6.69 15.30 18.46
C GLY A 251 6.58 15.96 17.08
N ASN A 252 5.78 15.41 16.17
CA ASN A 252 5.57 15.96 14.83
C ASN A 252 4.30 16.82 14.75
N VAL A 253 4.40 18.09 15.15
CA VAL A 253 3.26 19.01 15.19
C VAL A 253 2.99 19.73 13.86
N SER A 254 4.05 20.04 13.09
CA SER A 254 3.99 20.90 11.89
C SER A 254 4.54 20.26 10.60
N GLY A 255 5.05 19.03 10.67
CA GLY A 255 5.54 18.30 9.50
C GLY A 255 4.43 17.58 8.73
N ARG A 256 4.83 16.80 7.72
CA ARG A 256 3.89 15.93 6.99
C ARG A 256 3.37 14.82 7.89
N LYS A 257 2.11 14.44 7.68
CA LYS A 257 1.36 13.46 8.47
C LYS A 257 0.76 12.35 7.60
N ASP A 258 1.24 12.21 6.37
CA ASP A 258 0.79 11.28 5.33
C ASP A 258 1.50 9.92 5.38
N THR A 259 2.41 9.72 6.34
CA THR A 259 3.20 8.49 6.48
C THR A 259 3.24 8.04 7.93
N ALA A 260 3.09 6.74 8.15
CA ALA A 260 3.25 6.16 9.48
C ALA A 260 4.63 6.53 10.06
N PRO A 261 4.73 6.91 11.35
CA PRO A 261 5.99 7.24 12.00
C PRO A 261 6.88 6.01 12.28
N LEU A 262 6.90 5.01 11.40
CA LEU A 262 7.59 3.73 11.57
C LEU A 262 9.01 3.73 11.00
N SER A 263 9.88 2.92 11.61
CA SER A 263 11.17 2.55 11.04
C SER A 263 10.98 1.55 9.90
N THR A 264 11.75 1.70 8.83
CA THR A 264 11.76 0.81 7.66
C THR A 264 13.15 0.22 7.47
N ILE A 265 13.18 -1.07 7.13
CA ILE A 265 14.43 -1.83 6.96
C ILE A 265 15.27 -1.20 5.85
N GLY A 266 16.49 -0.80 6.18
CA GLY A 266 17.35 -0.04 5.27
C GLY A 266 18.38 -0.86 4.50
N ALA A 267 18.68 -2.09 4.95
CA ALA A 267 19.74 -2.94 4.40
C ALA A 267 19.45 -4.44 4.52
N TYR A 268 20.17 -5.23 3.71
CA TYR A 268 20.29 -6.69 3.84
C TYR A 268 21.59 -7.02 4.57
N LEU A 269 21.55 -8.06 5.39
CA LEU A 269 22.74 -8.59 6.04
C LEU A 269 23.46 -9.54 5.08
N ASP A 270 24.75 -9.29 4.86
CA ASP A 270 25.59 -10.08 3.97
C ASP A 270 26.97 -10.34 4.59
N LYS A 271 27.83 -11.05 3.85
CA LYS A 271 29.18 -11.41 4.29
C LYS A 271 30.09 -10.20 4.57
N GLU A 272 29.80 -9.02 4.02
CA GLU A 272 30.64 -7.83 4.20
C GLU A 272 30.58 -7.31 5.64
N TYR A 273 29.45 -7.50 6.33
CA TYR A 273 29.29 -7.13 7.74
C TYR A 273 30.30 -7.85 8.66
N PHE A 274 30.75 -9.05 8.27
CA PHE A 274 31.69 -9.87 9.03
C PHE A 274 33.14 -9.74 8.52
N SER A 275 33.38 -9.03 7.41
CA SER A 275 34.70 -8.88 6.80
C SER A 275 35.65 -8.04 7.66
N PHE A 276 36.91 -8.48 7.77
CA PHE A 276 37.97 -7.73 8.45
C PHE A 276 38.27 -6.37 7.79
N GLY A 277 37.96 -6.23 6.49
CA GLY A 277 38.12 -4.97 5.76
C GLY A 277 37.15 -3.85 6.21
N HIS A 278 36.06 -4.21 6.89
CA HIS A 278 35.02 -3.26 7.33
C HIS A 278 34.91 -3.19 8.85
N LYS A 279 36.00 -2.79 9.52
CA LYS A 279 36.11 -2.69 10.99
C LYS A 279 34.95 -1.94 11.66
N LYS A 280 34.41 -0.89 11.01
CA LYS A 280 33.26 -0.14 11.52
C LYS A 280 31.96 -0.96 11.53
N LEU A 281 31.65 -1.68 10.46
CA LEU A 281 30.44 -2.52 10.38
C LEU A 281 30.52 -3.68 11.38
N ARG A 282 31.68 -4.31 11.47
CA ARG A 282 31.91 -5.39 12.44
C ARG A 282 31.76 -4.92 13.89
N SER A 283 32.22 -3.71 14.20
CA SER A 283 32.04 -3.11 15.54
C SER A 283 30.58 -2.74 15.82
N LEU A 284 29.72 -2.58 14.82
CA LEU A 284 28.31 -2.33 15.04
C LEU A 284 27.56 -3.62 15.39
N LEU A 285 27.96 -4.76 14.79
CA LEU A 285 27.35 -6.07 15.06
C LEU A 285 27.35 -6.42 16.55
N SER A 286 28.36 -5.98 17.31
CA SER A 286 28.47 -6.29 18.75
C SER A 286 27.37 -5.71 19.64
N THR A 287 26.46 -4.89 19.10
CA THR A 287 25.30 -4.37 19.86
C THR A 287 23.97 -4.72 19.19
N PHE A 288 23.99 -5.63 18.22
CA PHE A 288 22.79 -6.05 17.51
C PHE A 288 21.97 -7.04 18.33
N HIS A 289 20.67 -6.86 18.26
CA HIS A 289 19.67 -7.82 18.71
C HIS A 289 18.98 -8.43 17.51
N VAL A 290 18.55 -9.69 17.63
CA VAL A 290 17.98 -10.47 16.52
C VAL A 290 16.64 -11.04 16.93
N THR A 291 15.71 -11.05 15.98
CA THR A 291 14.39 -11.67 16.11
C THR A 291 13.97 -12.33 14.81
N LEU A 292 13.06 -13.31 14.89
CA LEU A 292 12.50 -14.00 13.74
C LEU A 292 11.67 -13.03 12.89
N LYS A 293 11.78 -13.04 11.57
CA LYS A 293 10.93 -12.21 10.72
C LYS A 293 9.65 -12.99 10.40
N ALA A 294 8.52 -12.57 10.97
CA ALA A 294 7.25 -13.18 10.59
C ALA A 294 6.84 -12.66 9.21
N ASN A 295 5.98 -13.43 8.55
CA ASN A 295 5.28 -13.01 7.35
C ASN A 295 3.93 -12.37 7.74
N GLY A 296 4.00 -11.33 8.58
CA GLY A 296 2.85 -10.54 9.02
C GLY A 296 2.76 -9.20 8.30
N GLN A 297 1.64 -8.50 8.49
CA GLN A 297 1.50 -7.13 8.02
C GLN A 297 2.02 -6.17 9.08
N ARG A 298 2.84 -5.19 8.67
CA ARG A 298 3.35 -4.17 9.60
C ARG A 298 2.23 -3.23 10.00
N TYR A 299 2.06 -3.02 11.30
CA TYR A 299 1.08 -2.11 11.88
C TYR A 299 1.74 -1.12 12.85
N LEU A 300 1.05 -0.04 13.14
CA LEU A 300 1.28 0.84 14.27
C LEU A 300 0.06 0.68 15.18
N PHE A 301 0.30 0.18 16.39
CA PHE A 301 -0.75 -0.03 17.38
C PHE A 301 -0.81 1.15 18.32
N VAL A 302 -2.01 1.66 18.56
CA VAL A 302 -2.27 2.88 19.33
C VAL A 302 -3.29 2.58 20.42
N LYS A 303 -2.99 2.98 21.66
CA LYS A 303 -4.00 3.14 22.71
C LYS A 303 -4.32 4.63 22.86
N HIS A 304 -5.55 5.00 22.58
CA HIS A 304 -6.05 6.37 22.55
C HIS A 304 -7.12 6.58 23.63
N LYS A 305 -7.07 7.70 24.35
CA LYS A 305 -8.00 8.01 25.46
C LYS A 305 -9.47 7.98 25.05
N CYS A 306 -9.81 8.57 23.90
CA CYS A 306 -11.20 8.67 23.43
C CYS A 306 -11.70 7.47 22.62
N TYR A 307 -10.83 6.81 21.85
CA TYR A 307 -11.22 5.79 20.87
C TYR A 307 -10.76 4.38 21.27
N GLY A 308 -10.08 4.22 22.41
CA GLY A 308 -9.56 2.94 22.88
C GLY A 308 -8.40 2.43 22.03
N TYR A 309 -8.49 1.20 21.52
CA TYR A 309 -7.42 0.53 20.80
C TYR A 309 -7.59 0.64 19.28
N ILE A 310 -6.54 1.11 18.60
CA ILE A 310 -6.56 1.41 17.16
C ILE A 310 -5.34 0.78 16.47
N GLY A 311 -5.55 0.18 15.30
CA GLY A 311 -4.52 -0.38 14.45
C GLY A 311 -4.38 0.38 13.14
N PHE A 312 -3.18 0.88 12.84
CA PHE A 312 -2.84 1.51 11.57
C PHE A 312 -1.94 0.60 10.75
N PRO A 313 -2.31 0.19 9.53
CA PRO A 313 -1.35 -0.46 8.64
C PRO A 313 -0.19 0.49 8.30
N ALA A 314 0.98 -0.06 8.00
CA ALA A 314 2.16 0.74 7.65
C ALA A 314 1.97 1.64 6.40
N ALA A 315 1.02 1.31 5.52
CA ALA A 315 0.64 2.17 4.40
C ALA A 315 0.03 3.51 4.86
N PHE A 316 -0.56 3.54 6.05
CA PHE A 316 -1.08 4.74 6.71
C PHE A 316 -2.13 5.50 5.90
N THR A 317 -3.01 4.76 5.23
CA THR A 317 -4.12 5.31 4.43
C THR A 317 -5.49 5.19 5.12
N HIS A 318 -5.57 4.38 6.18
CA HIS A 318 -6.78 4.09 6.95
C HIS A 318 -6.38 3.53 8.32
N CYS A 319 -7.35 3.36 9.22
CA CYS A 319 -7.15 2.67 10.49
C CYS A 319 -8.36 1.84 10.89
N TYR A 320 -8.12 0.90 11.80
CA TYR A 320 -9.12 0.00 12.34
C TYR A 320 -9.30 0.24 13.84
N ASP A 321 -10.55 0.32 14.27
CA ASP A 321 -10.95 0.07 15.64
C ASP A 321 -10.73 -1.41 15.95
N VAL A 322 -9.94 -1.69 16.98
CA VAL A 322 -9.62 -3.06 17.43
C VAL A 322 -10.07 -3.32 18.87
N ASN A 323 -10.97 -2.49 19.43
CA ASN A 323 -11.42 -2.61 20.82
C ASN A 323 -12.02 -3.99 21.14
N ASN A 324 -12.74 -4.59 20.20
CA ASN A 324 -13.36 -5.91 20.39
C ASN A 324 -12.32 -7.02 20.65
N LEU A 325 -11.08 -6.85 20.18
CA LEU A 325 -10.01 -7.81 20.47
C LEU A 325 -9.50 -7.69 21.91
N PHE A 326 -9.73 -6.56 22.56
CA PHE A 326 -9.25 -6.26 23.91
C PHE A 326 -10.40 -6.21 24.92
N GLU A 327 -11.57 -6.79 24.60
CA GLU A 327 -12.67 -6.89 25.54
C GLU A 327 -12.25 -7.70 26.77
N GLY A 328 -12.39 -7.12 27.97
CA GLY A 328 -11.91 -7.72 29.22
C GLY A 328 -10.39 -7.61 29.45
N VAL A 329 -9.67 -6.92 28.56
CA VAL A 329 -8.23 -6.67 28.66
C VAL A 329 -7.97 -5.17 28.82
N GLU A 330 -7.51 -4.76 30.00
CA GLU A 330 -7.07 -3.40 30.23
C GLU A 330 -5.54 -3.32 30.27
N ILE A 331 -4.96 -2.68 29.25
CA ILE A 331 -3.53 -2.43 29.20
C ILE A 331 -3.23 -1.19 30.05
N SER A 332 -2.64 -1.41 31.23
CA SER A 332 -2.14 -0.33 32.07
C SER A 332 -1.02 0.43 31.36
N CYS A 333 -1.07 1.76 31.42
CA CYS A 333 -0.04 2.65 30.85
C CYS A 333 1.06 2.97 31.87
N GLU A 334 1.08 2.30 33.02
CA GLU A 334 2.06 2.55 34.07
C GLU A 334 3.46 2.15 33.62
N VAL A 335 4.33 3.14 33.57
CA VAL A 335 5.74 2.99 33.22
C VAL A 335 6.51 2.40 34.41
N PRO A 336 7.44 1.45 34.16
CA PRO A 336 8.37 0.95 35.17
C PRO A 336 9.03 2.05 36.03
N PRO A 337 9.18 1.85 37.36
CA PRO A 337 9.77 2.84 38.26
C PRO A 337 11.14 3.35 37.81
N ASP A 338 11.97 2.46 37.26
CA ASP A 338 13.30 2.82 36.77
C ASP A 338 13.27 3.68 35.51
N ALA A 339 12.25 3.48 34.67
CA ALA A 339 12.09 4.23 33.45
C ALA A 339 11.41 5.59 33.67
N GLN A 340 10.74 5.82 34.81
CA GLN A 340 10.14 7.12 35.16
C GLN A 340 11.16 8.27 35.17
N LYS A 341 12.44 7.98 35.40
CA LYS A 341 13.55 8.96 35.35
C LYS A 341 13.72 9.60 33.97
N PHE A 342 13.28 8.93 32.90
CA PHE A 342 13.34 9.43 31.53
C PHE A 342 12.12 10.30 31.15
N ILE A 343 11.14 10.46 32.03
CA ILE A 343 9.97 11.32 31.80
C ILE A 343 10.38 12.77 32.10
N THR A 344 10.77 13.52 31.07
CA THR A 344 11.30 14.87 31.23
C THR A 344 10.24 15.97 31.33
N ASP A 345 8.95 15.70 31.07
CA ASP A 345 7.98 16.77 30.81
C ASP A 345 6.53 16.41 31.24
N LYS A 346 6.08 16.93 32.39
CA LYS A 346 4.73 16.67 32.95
C LYS A 346 3.58 17.09 32.02
N LYS A 347 3.79 18.06 31.12
CA LYS A 347 2.81 18.49 30.11
C LYS A 347 2.50 17.41 29.06
N ARG A 348 3.38 16.40 28.90
CA ARG A 348 3.22 15.34 27.90
C ARG A 348 2.42 14.13 28.38
N CYS A 349 2.08 14.06 29.67
CA CYS A 349 1.15 13.03 30.18
C CYS A 349 -0.31 13.30 29.76
N ASP A 350 -0.60 14.49 29.24
CA ASP A 350 -1.95 14.87 28.81
C ASP A 350 -2.20 14.69 27.30
N GLN A 351 -1.34 13.94 26.60
CA GLN A 351 -1.57 13.60 25.20
C GLN A 351 -2.80 12.68 25.03
N SER A 352 -3.48 12.75 23.89
CA SER A 352 -4.61 11.87 23.55
C SER A 352 -4.18 10.42 23.38
N VAL A 353 -2.92 10.19 22.97
CA VAL A 353 -2.31 8.87 22.80
C VAL A 353 -1.57 8.48 24.08
N GLU A 354 -1.86 7.29 24.60
CA GLU A 354 -1.22 6.74 25.79
C GLU A 354 -0.10 5.76 25.42
N ILE A 355 -0.29 4.98 24.35
CA ILE A 355 0.63 3.95 23.90
C ILE A 355 0.75 4.01 22.37
N LEU A 356 1.98 3.90 21.88
CA LEU A 356 2.31 3.81 20.47
C LEU A 356 3.37 2.74 20.22
N PHE A 357 2.92 1.58 19.77
CA PHE A 357 3.76 0.41 19.52
C PHE A 357 3.99 0.17 18.03
N ASP A 358 5.22 -0.23 17.73
CA ASP A 358 5.60 -0.72 16.41
C ASP A 358 5.25 -2.20 16.29
N THR A 359 4.21 -2.45 15.49
CA THR A 359 3.43 -3.66 15.28
C THR A 359 3.83 -4.64 14.19
N GLU A 360 3.76 -5.96 14.39
CA GLU A 360 3.52 -6.91 13.29
C GLU A 360 2.25 -7.72 13.57
N LEU A 361 1.23 -7.56 12.72
CA LEU A 361 -0.04 -8.27 12.81
C LEU A 361 0.05 -9.60 12.06
N VAL A 362 -0.23 -10.69 12.76
CA VAL A 362 -0.29 -12.04 12.20
C VAL A 362 -1.64 -12.66 12.54
N ILE A 363 -2.29 -13.29 11.57
CA ILE A 363 -3.59 -13.95 11.75
C ILE A 363 -3.36 -15.43 12.05
N HIS A 364 -3.75 -15.87 13.24
CA HIS A 364 -3.66 -17.26 13.71
C HIS A 364 -5.04 -17.89 13.75
N ASP A 365 -5.31 -18.88 12.89
CA ASP A 365 -6.60 -19.57 12.82
C ASP A 365 -7.81 -18.60 12.77
N GLY A 366 -7.65 -17.49 12.03
CA GLY A 366 -8.64 -16.42 11.89
C GLY A 366 -8.60 -15.32 12.97
N ASN A 367 -7.76 -15.45 14.00
CA ASN A 367 -7.63 -14.48 15.08
C ASN A 367 -6.37 -13.61 14.92
N PRO A 368 -6.50 -12.28 14.85
CA PRO A 368 -5.36 -11.38 14.77
C PRO A 368 -4.57 -11.32 16.08
N VAL A 369 -3.25 -11.40 15.98
CA VAL A 369 -2.30 -11.20 17.10
C VAL A 369 -1.27 -10.15 16.71
N PHE A 370 -1.08 -9.15 17.56
CA PHE A 370 -0.08 -8.11 17.42
C PHE A 370 1.22 -8.51 18.11
N TYR A 371 2.29 -8.66 17.33
CA TYR A 371 3.64 -8.86 17.84
C TYR A 371 4.37 -7.53 17.94
N VAL A 372 4.70 -7.12 19.17
CA VAL A 372 5.38 -5.85 19.43
C VAL A 372 6.85 -5.95 19.06
N LEU A 373 7.18 -5.13 18.07
CA LEU A 373 8.46 -4.72 17.51
C LEU A 373 9.37 -3.99 18.48
N ASP A 374 8.83 -2.85 18.86
CA ASP A 374 9.46 -1.72 19.55
C ASP A 374 8.33 -0.77 20.00
N TYR A 375 8.66 0.33 20.66
CA TYR A 375 7.70 1.41 20.95
C TYR A 375 8.26 2.77 20.60
N LEU A 376 7.33 3.67 20.23
CA LEU A 376 7.62 5.07 19.95
C LEU A 376 7.22 5.94 21.15
N TYR A 377 6.11 5.59 21.79
CA TYR A 377 5.57 6.29 22.95
C TYR A 377 4.93 5.31 23.92
N LEU A 378 5.17 5.46 25.23
CA LEU A 378 4.58 4.63 26.27
C LEU A 378 4.41 5.44 27.57
N GLY A 379 3.19 5.86 27.89
CA GLY A 379 2.85 6.48 29.17
C GLY A 379 3.71 7.70 29.52
N GLY A 380 4.08 8.52 28.52
CA GLY A 380 4.96 9.67 28.68
C GLY A 380 6.44 9.43 28.32
N LEU A 381 6.86 8.18 28.09
CA LEU A 381 8.19 7.86 27.60
C LEU A 381 8.29 7.97 26.08
N GLU A 382 9.28 8.72 25.61
CA GLU A 382 9.63 8.80 24.19
C GLU A 382 10.71 7.79 23.81
N GLY A 383 10.29 6.69 23.17
CA GLY A 383 11.22 5.68 22.65
C GLY A 383 12.20 6.26 21.64
N LYS A 384 11.81 7.31 20.90
CA LYS A 384 12.65 7.94 19.88
C LYS A 384 14.04 8.40 20.39
N GLN A 385 14.15 8.81 21.65
CA GLN A 385 15.40 9.32 22.20
C GLN A 385 16.20 8.26 22.96
N MET A 386 15.59 7.11 23.24
CA MET A 386 16.20 6.01 23.97
C MET A 386 16.95 5.08 23.02
N ARG A 387 18.01 4.40 23.48
CA ARG A 387 18.65 3.31 22.71
C ARG A 387 17.78 2.06 22.72
N PHE A 388 17.85 1.25 21.67
CA PHE A 388 17.00 0.05 21.53
C PHE A 388 17.10 -0.91 22.71
N GLU A 389 18.28 -1.17 23.26
CA GLU A 389 18.44 -2.06 24.43
C GLU A 389 17.65 -1.58 25.65
N ALA A 390 17.70 -0.27 25.94
CA ALA A 390 16.90 0.33 27.01
C ALA A 390 15.38 0.22 26.72
N ARG A 391 14.98 0.43 25.45
CA ARG A 391 13.58 0.24 25.04
C ARG A 391 13.12 -1.21 25.22
N LEU A 392 13.95 -2.17 24.80
CA LEU A 392 13.65 -3.59 24.91
C LEU A 392 13.51 -4.01 26.38
N ASN A 393 14.32 -3.48 27.29
CA ASN A 393 14.18 -3.76 28.71
C ASN A 393 12.87 -3.21 29.29
N VAL A 394 12.48 -1.98 28.92
CA VAL A 394 11.16 -1.43 29.29
C VAL A 394 10.02 -2.30 28.76
N LEU A 395 10.11 -2.77 27.51
CA LEU A 395 9.11 -3.66 26.93
C LEU A 395 9.06 -5.01 27.66
N ARG A 396 10.20 -5.61 28.00
CA ARG A 396 10.26 -6.89 28.72
C ARG A 396 9.59 -6.78 30.09
N GLU A 397 9.85 -5.71 30.82
CA GLU A 397 9.20 -5.47 32.12
C GLU A 397 7.71 -5.18 31.99
N PHE A 398 7.33 -4.38 30.99
CA PHE A 398 5.94 -4.08 30.66
C PHE A 398 5.14 -5.35 30.34
N PHE A 399 5.65 -6.18 29.42
CA PHE A 399 5.00 -7.44 29.03
C PHE A 399 5.13 -8.52 30.10
N GLY A 400 6.17 -8.50 30.94
CA GLY A 400 6.27 -9.38 32.11
C GLY A 400 5.12 -9.21 33.09
N ARG A 401 4.63 -7.97 33.27
CA ARG A 401 3.42 -7.67 34.06
C ARG A 401 2.12 -8.07 33.33
N LEU A 402 2.12 -8.06 32.00
CA LEU A 402 0.96 -8.36 31.15
C LEU A 402 0.76 -9.87 30.86
N ALA A 403 1.81 -10.68 31.04
CA ALA A 403 1.89 -12.08 30.58
C ALA A 403 0.79 -13.01 31.14
N SER A 404 0.04 -12.58 32.15
CA SER A 404 -1.08 -13.31 32.73
C SER A 404 -2.45 -13.03 32.08
N VAL A 405 -2.58 -12.04 31.17
CA VAL A 405 -3.89 -11.44 30.87
C VAL A 405 -4.33 -11.53 29.39
N THR A 406 -3.43 -11.63 28.40
CA THR A 406 -3.85 -11.40 26.99
C THR A 406 -3.14 -12.28 25.95
N SER A 407 -3.92 -12.92 25.07
CA SER A 407 -3.42 -13.70 23.94
C SER A 407 -3.20 -12.86 22.66
N VAL A 408 -3.75 -11.65 22.63
CA VAL A 408 -3.94 -10.79 21.44
C VAL A 408 -2.73 -9.89 21.15
N ILE A 409 -1.96 -9.52 22.17
CA ILE A 409 -0.73 -8.74 22.00
C ILE A 409 0.44 -9.43 22.71
N ARG A 410 1.57 -9.54 22.04
CA ARG A 410 2.75 -10.26 22.55
C ARG A 410 4.03 -9.52 22.22
N LEU A 411 4.99 -9.51 23.14
CA LEU A 411 6.33 -9.05 22.82
C LEU A 411 7.03 -10.06 21.92
N LYS A 412 7.73 -9.58 20.90
CA LYS A 412 8.54 -10.43 20.06
C LYS A 412 9.84 -10.82 20.76
N ASP A 413 10.24 -12.07 20.62
CA ASP A 413 11.48 -12.56 21.23
C ASP A 413 12.70 -11.96 20.53
N TYR A 414 13.44 -11.13 21.26
CA TYR A 414 14.75 -10.63 20.86
C TYR A 414 15.84 -11.31 21.67
N VAL A 415 16.88 -11.77 20.98
CA VAL A 415 18.12 -12.28 21.57
C VAL A 415 19.31 -11.44 21.11
N GLN A 416 20.41 -11.51 21.84
CA GLN A 416 21.67 -10.91 21.40
C GLN A 416 22.18 -11.63 20.14
N ILE A 417 22.92 -10.95 19.27
CA ILE A 417 23.39 -11.53 18.00
C ILE A 417 24.16 -12.84 18.16
N ASN A 418 25.01 -12.93 19.18
CA ASN A 418 25.80 -14.13 19.48
C ASN A 418 24.97 -15.30 20.04
N MET A 419 23.70 -15.05 20.37
CA MET A 419 22.74 -16.04 20.85
C MET A 419 21.72 -16.45 19.78
N LEU A 420 21.96 -16.11 18.50
CA LEU A 420 21.05 -16.40 17.38
C LEU A 420 20.59 -17.87 17.34
N ARG A 421 21.47 -18.83 17.65
CA ARG A 421 21.14 -20.27 17.67
C ARG A 421 19.93 -20.59 18.56
N THR A 422 19.72 -19.84 19.64
CA THR A 422 18.59 -20.06 20.57
C THR A 422 17.21 -19.77 19.94
N LEU A 423 17.16 -19.02 18.83
CA LEU A 423 15.93 -18.80 18.08
C LEU A 423 15.59 -19.93 17.10
N MET A 424 16.52 -20.85 16.80
CA MET A 424 16.30 -21.90 15.79
C MET A 424 15.24 -22.93 16.19
N PRO A 425 15.22 -23.49 17.43
CA PRO A 425 14.14 -24.37 17.84
C PRO A 425 12.76 -23.69 17.75
N LYS A 426 12.72 -22.40 18.13
CA LYS A 426 11.51 -21.58 18.01
C LYS A 426 11.09 -21.32 16.56
N TRP A 427 12.02 -21.32 15.61
CA TRP A 427 11.71 -21.20 14.19
C TRP A 427 11.01 -22.45 13.69
N GLU A 428 11.54 -23.64 13.99
CA GLU A 428 10.97 -24.91 13.55
C GLU A 428 9.60 -25.20 14.18
N GLU A 429 9.44 -24.85 15.46
CA GLU A 429 8.20 -25.02 16.21
C GLU A 429 7.19 -23.89 15.99
N ALA A 430 7.60 -22.80 15.35
CA ALA A 430 6.73 -21.65 15.13
C ALA A 430 5.58 -22.03 14.20
N LYS A 431 4.36 -21.90 14.73
CA LYS A 431 3.11 -21.96 13.93
C LYS A 431 2.89 -20.72 13.05
N ILE A 432 3.90 -19.85 12.92
CA ILE A 432 3.86 -18.66 12.08
C ILE A 432 4.75 -18.86 10.85
N PRO A 433 4.32 -18.39 9.67
CA PRO A 433 5.20 -18.35 8.51
C PRO A 433 6.35 -17.36 8.79
N ILE A 434 7.57 -17.87 8.91
CA ILE A 434 8.79 -17.07 9.10
C ILE A 434 9.51 -17.00 7.75
N ASP A 435 9.84 -15.79 7.30
CA ASP A 435 10.48 -15.54 6.00
C ASP A 435 11.90 -14.99 6.12
N GLY A 436 12.48 -15.00 7.33
CA GLY A 436 13.85 -14.54 7.57
C GLY A 436 14.12 -14.12 9.01
N LEU A 437 15.10 -13.23 9.18
CA LEU A 437 15.53 -12.64 10.45
C LEU A 437 15.58 -11.13 10.34
N VAL A 438 15.34 -10.44 11.46
CA VAL A 438 15.51 -9.00 11.59
C VAL A 438 16.55 -8.71 12.66
N PHE A 439 17.48 -7.84 12.31
CA PHE A 439 18.61 -7.41 13.10
C PHE A 439 18.45 -5.93 13.43
N GLN A 440 18.39 -5.60 14.72
CA GLN A 440 18.21 -4.24 15.22
C GLN A 440 19.44 -3.81 16.01
N HIS A 441 20.08 -2.73 15.57
CA HIS A 441 21.19 -2.11 16.28
C HIS A 441 20.72 -1.34 17.54
N SER A 442 21.57 -1.30 18.57
CA SER A 442 21.35 -0.52 19.81
C SER A 442 21.54 1.00 19.63
N ASP A 443 20.74 1.60 18.75
CA ASP A 443 20.68 3.04 18.48
C ASP A 443 19.27 3.60 18.75
N VAL A 444 19.13 4.91 18.62
CA VAL A 444 17.86 5.63 18.71
C VAL A 444 16.89 5.23 17.57
N TYR A 445 15.59 5.27 17.84
CA TYR A 445 14.58 4.89 16.85
C TYR A 445 14.54 5.92 15.70
N LYS A 446 14.64 5.44 14.45
CA LYS A 446 14.69 6.29 13.26
C LYS A 446 13.45 6.12 12.40
N ILE A 447 12.57 7.13 12.47
CA ILE A 447 11.41 7.22 11.59
C ILE A 447 11.86 7.28 10.13
N GLY A 448 11.31 6.41 9.29
CA GLY A 448 11.71 6.25 7.89
C GLY A 448 12.82 5.22 7.71
N ARG A 449 13.73 5.44 6.76
CA ARG A 449 14.75 4.44 6.41
C ARG A 449 15.87 4.38 7.46
N ASP A 450 16.00 3.24 8.13
CA ASP A 450 17.10 2.99 9.06
C ASP A 450 18.12 2.01 8.45
N LYS A 451 19.35 2.49 8.22
CA LYS A 451 20.45 1.68 7.67
C LYS A 451 20.95 0.60 8.63
N PHE A 452 20.63 0.71 9.92
CA PHE A 452 21.04 -0.23 10.96
C PHE A 452 19.91 -1.14 11.45
N LEU A 453 18.71 -0.99 10.89
CA LEU A 453 17.68 -2.01 10.89
C LEU A 453 17.87 -2.85 9.62
N VAL A 454 18.37 -4.07 9.82
CA VAL A 454 18.87 -4.94 8.76
C VAL A 454 18.03 -6.22 8.73
N LYS A 455 17.81 -6.80 7.55
CA LYS A 455 17.15 -8.10 7.42
C LYS A 455 18.05 -9.13 6.77
N TRP A 456 17.87 -10.38 7.15
CA TRP A 456 18.39 -11.54 6.41
C TRP A 456 17.20 -12.40 5.97
N LYS A 457 17.28 -12.98 4.78
CA LYS A 457 16.30 -13.93 4.26
C LYS A 457 17.06 -15.08 3.59
N PRO A 458 16.50 -16.30 3.55
CA PRO A 458 17.00 -17.34 2.67
C PRO A 458 17.09 -16.82 1.23
N ILE A 459 18.03 -17.35 0.45
CA ILE A 459 18.34 -16.80 -0.87
C ILE A 459 17.14 -16.91 -1.81
N GLU A 460 16.37 -18.01 -1.71
CA GLU A 460 15.14 -18.20 -2.48
C GLU A 460 14.03 -17.18 -2.17
N HIS A 461 14.12 -16.51 -1.02
CA HIS A 461 13.18 -15.48 -0.58
C HIS A 461 13.69 -14.05 -0.81
N CYS A 462 14.87 -13.89 -1.42
CA CYS A 462 15.42 -12.61 -1.86
C CYS A 462 14.88 -12.25 -3.25
N THR A 463 13.57 -11.98 -3.33
CA THR A 463 12.89 -11.65 -4.57
C THR A 463 12.98 -10.17 -4.95
N VAL A 464 12.79 -9.89 -6.24
CA VAL A 464 12.73 -8.55 -6.82
C VAL A 464 11.46 -8.42 -7.64
N ASP A 465 10.77 -7.28 -7.54
CA ASP A 465 9.67 -6.98 -8.44
C ASP A 465 10.17 -6.20 -9.65
N CYS A 466 10.00 -6.75 -10.86
CA CYS A 466 10.36 -6.10 -12.12
C CYS A 466 9.15 -5.99 -13.03
N ARG A 467 9.13 -5.00 -13.92
CA ARG A 467 8.12 -4.92 -14.96
C ARG A 467 8.59 -5.66 -16.21
N LEU A 468 7.73 -6.52 -16.76
CA LEU A 468 8.00 -7.24 -17.99
C LEU A 468 7.95 -6.30 -19.19
N ALA A 469 8.91 -6.41 -20.10
CA ALA A 469 8.93 -5.71 -21.38
C ALA A 469 9.42 -6.62 -22.51
N ASN A 470 9.14 -6.24 -23.75
CA ASN A 470 9.69 -6.85 -24.96
C ASN A 470 9.57 -8.39 -25.01
N GLY A 471 8.43 -8.95 -24.59
CA GLY A 471 8.16 -10.39 -24.62
C GLY A 471 8.27 -11.00 -26.02
N ALA A 472 9.10 -12.04 -26.16
CA ALA A 472 9.25 -12.83 -27.37
C ALA A 472 9.02 -14.33 -27.09
N LEU A 473 8.28 -15.01 -27.96
CA LEU A 473 7.99 -16.44 -27.85
C LEU A 473 8.90 -17.24 -28.77
N GLU A 474 9.74 -18.10 -28.20
CA GLU A 474 10.61 -19.02 -28.92
C GLU A 474 10.53 -20.41 -28.30
N GLY A 475 10.28 -21.44 -29.12
CA GLY A 475 10.31 -22.84 -28.65
C GLY A 475 9.34 -23.18 -27.50
N GLY A 476 8.21 -22.46 -27.38
CA GLY A 476 7.23 -22.67 -26.30
C GLY A 476 7.58 -21.98 -24.98
N GLN A 477 8.64 -21.16 -24.94
CA GLN A 477 8.98 -20.31 -23.81
C GLN A 477 8.98 -18.83 -24.21
N TRP A 478 8.45 -18.00 -23.32
CA TRP A 478 8.50 -16.55 -23.45
C TRP A 478 9.75 -16.00 -22.77
N THR A 479 10.49 -15.16 -23.46
CA THR A 479 11.59 -14.38 -22.89
C THR A 479 11.15 -12.93 -22.78
N PHE A 480 11.29 -12.34 -21.59
CA PHE A 480 10.99 -10.93 -21.34
C PHE A 480 12.24 -10.21 -20.84
N GLU A 481 12.38 -8.95 -21.24
CA GLU A 481 13.29 -7.99 -20.63
C GLU A 481 12.70 -7.45 -19.32
N LEU A 482 13.57 -7.10 -18.38
CA LEU A 482 13.18 -6.65 -17.06
C LEU A 482 13.44 -5.15 -16.87
N MET A 483 12.37 -4.42 -16.57
CA MET A 483 12.40 -2.98 -16.32
C MET A 483 12.34 -2.69 -14.81
N VAL A 484 13.13 -1.72 -14.38
CA VAL A 484 13.25 -1.27 -12.99
C VAL A 484 13.04 0.24 -12.88
N THR A 485 12.69 0.71 -11.69
CA THR A 485 12.53 2.16 -11.46
C THR A 485 13.92 2.81 -11.42
N ASP A 486 14.15 3.82 -12.26
CA ASP A 486 15.38 4.58 -12.28
C ASP A 486 15.49 5.47 -11.03
N ASP A 487 16.52 5.21 -10.23
CA ASP A 487 16.90 6.04 -9.09
C ASP A 487 18.39 6.40 -9.12
N VAL A 488 19.03 6.27 -10.27
CA VAL A 488 20.48 6.42 -10.44
C VAL A 488 20.82 7.50 -11.46
N SER A 489 20.04 7.64 -12.53
CA SER A 489 20.18 8.80 -13.39
C SER A 489 19.66 10.03 -12.63
N GLY A 490 20.41 11.13 -12.66
CA GLY A 490 20.04 12.38 -11.96
C GLY A 490 18.72 13.00 -12.41
N ASN A 491 17.99 12.37 -13.32
CA ASN A 491 16.59 12.67 -13.60
C ASN A 491 15.76 12.12 -12.43
N CYS A 492 15.34 13.00 -11.52
CA CYS A 492 14.44 12.71 -10.40
C CYS A 492 13.00 12.35 -10.84
N GLY A 493 12.84 11.51 -11.88
CA GLY A 493 11.58 11.06 -12.43
C GLY A 493 11.37 9.56 -12.23
N PHE A 494 10.11 9.13 -12.20
CA PHE A 494 9.66 7.73 -12.25
C PHE A 494 9.88 7.10 -13.63
N GLY A 495 11.05 7.35 -14.24
CA GLY A 495 11.45 6.65 -15.46
C GLY A 495 11.70 5.19 -15.12
N GLU A 496 11.19 4.29 -15.95
CA GLU A 496 11.58 2.89 -15.89
C GLU A 496 12.68 2.66 -16.92
N ILE A 497 13.79 2.08 -16.49
CA ILE A 497 14.92 1.74 -17.34
C ILE A 497 15.08 0.22 -17.40
N PRO A 498 15.56 -0.33 -18.52
CA PRO A 498 15.94 -1.74 -18.56
C PRO A 498 17.08 -1.97 -17.56
N TYR A 499 17.01 -3.06 -16.81
CA TYR A 499 18.17 -3.54 -16.07
C TYR A 499 19.03 -4.34 -17.04
N GLU A 500 20.17 -3.79 -17.45
CA GLU A 500 21.00 -4.33 -18.53
C GLU A 500 21.34 -5.82 -18.32
N GLY A 501 21.10 -6.64 -19.34
CA GLY A 501 21.38 -8.08 -19.32
C GLY A 501 20.45 -8.92 -18.43
N ALA A 502 19.39 -8.35 -17.85
CA ALA A 502 18.42 -9.11 -17.06
C ALA A 502 17.24 -9.59 -17.90
N HIS A 503 17.07 -10.91 -17.93
CA HIS A 503 15.99 -11.57 -18.64
C HIS A 503 15.29 -12.61 -17.76
N THR A 504 13.99 -12.78 -17.97
CA THR A 504 13.23 -13.91 -17.42
C THR A 504 12.69 -14.76 -18.55
N THR A 505 12.76 -16.08 -18.36
CA THR A 505 12.19 -17.05 -19.30
C THR A 505 11.04 -17.78 -18.59
N ILE A 506 9.85 -17.70 -19.17
CA ILE A 506 8.61 -18.21 -18.57
C ILE A 506 7.92 -19.16 -19.57
N PRO A 507 7.57 -20.40 -19.18
CA PRO A 507 6.84 -21.31 -20.05
C PRO A 507 5.51 -20.69 -20.55
N ALA A 508 5.13 -20.98 -21.80
CA ALA A 508 3.89 -20.45 -22.36
C ALA A 508 2.65 -20.81 -21.53
N THR A 509 2.61 -22.00 -20.92
CA THR A 509 1.53 -22.42 -20.00
C THR A 509 1.37 -21.43 -18.83
N VAL A 510 2.47 -21.10 -18.14
CA VAL A 510 2.49 -20.17 -17.00
C VAL A 510 2.12 -18.75 -17.43
N VAL A 511 2.59 -18.31 -18.61
CA VAL A 511 2.21 -17.03 -19.21
C VAL A 511 0.70 -16.96 -19.46
N HIS A 512 0.11 -18.03 -19.99
CA HIS A 512 -1.32 -18.09 -20.26
C HIS A 512 -2.16 -18.16 -18.98
N GLU A 513 -1.77 -18.98 -18.00
CA GLU A 513 -2.47 -19.14 -16.72
C GLU A 513 -2.45 -17.86 -15.86
N ASN A 514 -1.30 -17.18 -15.81
CA ASN A 514 -1.13 -15.94 -15.04
C ASN A 514 -1.38 -14.68 -15.88
N HIS A 515 -1.77 -14.87 -17.14
CA HIS A 515 -2.02 -13.82 -18.12
C HIS A 515 -0.91 -12.76 -18.20
N LEU A 516 0.35 -13.21 -18.24
CA LEU A 516 1.52 -12.35 -18.24
C LEU A 516 1.65 -11.64 -19.60
N CYS A 517 2.02 -10.35 -19.57
CA CYS A 517 2.30 -9.57 -20.75
C CYS A 517 3.26 -8.41 -20.43
N ASN A 518 3.74 -7.72 -21.47
CA ASN A 518 4.47 -6.47 -21.33
C ASN A 518 3.66 -5.51 -20.45
N GLY A 519 4.33 -4.79 -19.57
CA GLY A 519 3.70 -3.84 -18.66
C GLY A 519 3.31 -4.42 -17.30
N ILE A 520 3.33 -5.74 -17.08
CA ILE A 520 2.98 -6.34 -15.79
C ILE A 520 4.18 -6.35 -14.85
N ILE A 521 3.96 -6.01 -13.58
CA ILE A 521 4.96 -6.18 -12.52
C ILE A 521 4.84 -7.59 -11.97
N VAL A 522 5.95 -8.31 -12.00
CA VAL A 522 6.06 -9.67 -11.51
C VAL A 522 7.13 -9.74 -10.43
N GLU A 523 6.90 -10.61 -9.47
CA GLU A 523 7.89 -11.01 -8.48
C GLU A 523 8.77 -12.10 -9.08
N LEU A 524 10.07 -11.85 -9.00
CA LEU A 524 11.11 -12.67 -9.60
C LEU A 524 12.15 -13.07 -8.56
N GLU A 525 12.73 -14.23 -8.74
CA GLU A 525 13.86 -14.74 -7.96
C GLU A 525 15.09 -14.89 -8.86
N LEU A 526 16.27 -14.55 -8.34
CA LEU A 526 17.51 -14.64 -9.10
C LEU A 526 17.97 -16.10 -9.19
N MET A 527 18.06 -16.65 -10.41
CA MET A 527 18.66 -17.95 -10.64
C MET A 527 20.19 -17.81 -10.64
N ARG A 528 20.86 -18.30 -9.58
CA ARG A 528 22.32 -18.43 -9.60
C ARG A 528 22.72 -19.72 -10.31
N GLY A 529 23.38 -19.59 -11.46
CA GLY A 529 23.87 -20.74 -12.23
C GLY A 529 24.92 -21.53 -11.45
N LYS A 530 24.88 -22.86 -11.55
CA LYS A 530 25.98 -23.77 -11.14
C LYS A 530 27.21 -23.68 -12.07
N GLU A 531 27.16 -22.82 -13.09
CA GLU A 531 28.19 -22.68 -14.12
C GLU A 531 28.49 -21.20 -14.36
N ALA A 532 29.25 -20.59 -13.45
CA ALA A 532 30.01 -19.40 -13.77
C ALA A 532 31.48 -19.80 -13.73
N THR A 533 31.98 -20.29 -14.86
CA THR A 533 33.42 -20.39 -15.12
C THR A 533 34.03 -18.99 -15.00
N GLU A 534 34.99 -18.84 -14.09
CA GLU A 534 35.77 -17.62 -13.88
C GLU A 534 36.39 -17.17 -15.21
N GLY A 535 36.01 -16.00 -15.75
CA GLY A 535 36.74 -15.47 -16.91
C GLY A 535 36.11 -14.37 -17.77
N GLU A 536 34.85 -13.94 -17.61
CA GLU A 536 34.29 -12.91 -18.51
C GLU A 536 33.70 -11.71 -17.75
N ALA A 537 34.43 -10.59 -17.82
CA ALA A 537 33.99 -9.28 -17.39
C ALA A 537 33.13 -8.62 -18.48
N SER A 538 31.85 -8.98 -18.53
CA SER A 538 30.75 -8.14 -19.02
C SER A 538 29.67 -8.10 -17.93
N PRO A 539 28.73 -7.14 -17.88
CA PRO A 539 27.67 -7.16 -16.85
C PRO A 539 26.93 -8.50 -16.96
N ALA A 540 27.19 -9.39 -16.00
CA ALA A 540 26.83 -10.79 -16.10
C ALA A 540 25.34 -10.91 -16.38
N VAL A 541 24.98 -11.57 -17.49
CA VAL A 541 23.59 -11.83 -17.87
C VAL A 541 22.89 -12.49 -16.68
N THR A 542 21.89 -11.83 -16.11
CA THR A 542 21.16 -12.36 -14.94
C THR A 542 19.88 -13.04 -15.40
N ARG A 543 19.70 -14.29 -14.97
CA ARG A 543 18.48 -15.07 -15.26
C ARG A 543 17.58 -15.07 -14.04
N TRP A 544 16.28 -14.87 -14.28
CA TRP A 544 15.30 -14.73 -13.21
C TRP A 544 14.13 -15.70 -13.37
N SER A 545 13.71 -16.36 -12.29
CA SER A 545 12.52 -17.23 -12.21
C SER A 545 11.28 -16.43 -11.83
N PHE A 546 10.16 -16.72 -12.49
CA PHE A 546 8.85 -16.18 -12.11
C PHE A 546 8.34 -16.80 -10.81
N ARG A 547 7.90 -15.95 -9.87
CA ARG A 547 7.27 -16.37 -8.60
C ARG A 547 5.78 -16.00 -8.53
N GLY A 548 5.41 -14.83 -9.01
CA GLY A 548 4.01 -14.39 -8.94
C GLY A 548 3.77 -13.01 -9.54
N VAL A 549 2.50 -12.64 -9.67
CA VAL A 549 2.09 -11.32 -10.18
C VAL A 549 1.92 -10.34 -9.02
N ARG A 550 2.42 -9.10 -9.17
CA ARG A 550 2.38 -8.05 -8.14
C ARG A 550 1.39 -6.94 -8.47
N ASN A 551 0.11 -7.29 -8.41
CA ASN A 551 -0.99 -6.34 -8.61
C ASN A 551 -1.09 -5.28 -7.50
N ASP A 552 -0.43 -5.53 -6.36
CA ASP A 552 -0.33 -4.62 -5.23
C ASP A 552 0.68 -3.49 -5.44
N LYS A 553 1.57 -3.55 -6.45
CA LYS A 553 2.64 -2.58 -6.68
C LYS A 553 2.36 -1.71 -7.91
N SER A 554 2.63 -0.40 -7.81
CA SER A 554 2.50 0.56 -8.91
C SER A 554 3.79 0.71 -9.72
N SER A 555 4.94 0.44 -9.12
CA SER A 555 6.25 0.55 -9.75
C SER A 555 7.11 -0.68 -9.41
N PRO A 556 7.98 -1.12 -10.32
CA PRO A 556 8.99 -2.13 -10.03
C PRO A 556 9.97 -1.61 -8.97
N ASN A 557 10.80 -2.51 -8.42
CA ASN A 557 11.86 -2.12 -7.51
C ASN A 557 12.82 -1.11 -8.16
N LYS A 558 13.42 -0.28 -7.31
CA LYS A 558 14.45 0.68 -7.73
C LYS A 558 15.70 -0.04 -8.22
N TYR A 559 16.37 0.53 -9.22
CA TYR A 559 17.62 -0.01 -9.75
C TYR A 559 18.64 -0.27 -8.63
N SER A 560 18.79 0.67 -7.69
CA SER A 560 19.70 0.51 -6.55
C SER A 560 19.35 -0.67 -5.63
N ILE A 561 18.07 -1.07 -5.56
CA ILE A 561 17.61 -2.22 -4.77
C ILE A 561 17.89 -3.52 -5.53
N VAL A 562 17.57 -3.56 -6.82
CA VAL A 562 17.84 -4.73 -7.68
C VAL A 562 19.34 -5.03 -7.72
N LYS A 563 20.17 -4.00 -7.93
CA LYS A 563 21.62 -4.10 -7.89
C LYS A 563 22.13 -4.71 -6.59
N LYS A 564 21.60 -4.28 -5.43
CA LYS A 564 21.99 -4.82 -4.12
C LYS A 564 21.63 -6.30 -3.96
N ILE A 565 20.54 -6.76 -4.55
CA ILE A 565 20.13 -8.16 -4.48
C ILE A 565 21.00 -9.02 -5.41
N VAL A 566 21.32 -8.52 -6.60
CA VAL A 566 22.24 -9.18 -7.53
C VAL A 566 23.64 -9.31 -6.94
N GLU A 567 24.18 -8.23 -6.37
CA GLU A 567 25.53 -8.17 -5.77
C GLU A 567 25.58 -8.78 -4.36
N LEU A 568 24.46 -9.28 -3.83
CA LEU A 568 24.36 -9.76 -2.45
C LEU A 568 25.33 -10.91 -2.19
N LYS A 569 26.30 -10.70 -1.30
CA LYS A 569 27.19 -11.77 -0.79
C LYS A 569 26.46 -12.56 0.29
N HIS A 570 25.45 -13.30 -0.15
CA HIS A 570 24.53 -14.04 0.70
C HIS A 570 25.27 -15.04 1.61
N LEU A 571 24.72 -15.24 2.81
CA LEU A 571 25.18 -16.21 3.80
C LEU A 571 24.07 -17.24 3.99
N THR A 572 24.42 -18.53 3.94
CA THR A 572 23.50 -19.59 4.38
C THR A 572 23.13 -19.41 5.86
N LEU A 573 22.04 -20.04 6.31
CA LEU A 573 21.61 -19.91 7.70
C LEU A 573 22.69 -20.41 8.67
N GLU A 574 23.28 -21.56 8.35
CA GLU A 574 24.33 -22.19 9.15
C GLU A 574 25.58 -21.30 9.22
N GLU A 575 26.07 -20.78 8.08
CA GLU A 575 27.20 -19.84 8.06
C GLU A 575 26.91 -18.58 8.87
N LEU A 576 25.68 -18.05 8.76
CA LEU A 576 25.27 -16.86 9.50
C LEU A 576 25.28 -17.11 11.02
N VAL A 577 24.76 -18.27 11.47
CA VAL A 577 24.76 -18.64 12.89
C VAL A 577 26.19 -18.76 13.40
N GLU A 578 27.07 -19.49 12.70
CA GLU A 578 28.48 -19.67 13.10
C GLU A 578 29.26 -18.35 13.17
N LEU A 579 29.00 -17.42 12.25
CA LEU A 579 29.62 -16.11 12.25
C LEU A 579 29.11 -15.23 13.39
N CYS A 580 27.80 -15.25 13.65
CA CYS A 580 27.18 -14.52 14.75
C CYS A 580 27.69 -14.97 16.12
N GLU A 581 27.85 -16.27 16.36
CA GLU A 581 28.37 -16.83 17.62
C GLU A 581 29.78 -16.33 17.97
N LYS A 582 30.58 -15.97 16.96
CA LYS A 582 31.94 -15.44 17.12
C LYS A 582 31.98 -13.93 17.36
N VAL A 583 30.84 -13.24 17.27
CA VAL A 583 30.78 -11.78 17.51
C VAL A 583 30.79 -11.52 19.01
N PRO A 584 31.76 -10.74 19.54
CA PRO A 584 31.69 -10.32 20.94
C PRO A 584 30.52 -9.36 21.11
N PHE A 585 29.70 -9.54 22.16
CA PHE A 585 28.59 -8.64 22.47
C PHE A 585 29.01 -7.65 23.55
N TYR A 586 28.76 -6.35 23.31
CA TYR A 586 29.14 -5.24 24.21
C TYR A 586 27.94 -4.38 24.63
N GLY A 587 26.71 -4.90 24.53
CA GLY A 587 25.54 -4.25 25.14
C GLY A 587 25.71 -4.18 26.65
N CYS A 588 25.27 -3.08 27.27
CA CYS A 588 25.34 -2.95 28.72
C CYS A 588 24.29 -3.87 29.35
N SER A 589 24.76 -4.94 30.00
CA SER A 589 23.97 -5.81 30.87
C SER A 589 23.27 -5.05 31.98
#